data_AF-A0A2E1B3J3-F1
#
_entry.id   AF-A0A2E1B3J3-F1
#
_cell.length_a   1.000
_cell.length_b   1.000
_cell.length_c   1.000
_cell.angle_alpha   90.00
_cell.angle_beta   90.00
_cell.angle_gamma   90.00
#
_symmetry.space_group_name_H-M   'P 1'
#
loop_
_entity.id
_entity.type
_entity.pdbx_description
1 polymer ?
#
loop_
_entity_poly.entity_id
_entity_poly.type
_entity_poly.pdbx_seq_one_letter_code
_entity_poly.pdbx_strand_id
1 'polypeptide(L)'
;MDGLPHLHMSDDGLMVALGYNGRGIAMATALGTALGRHLGAGAPLVFPVTPIRPLFWHALRKPIVNIGVRWYWLKDRLGYAS
;
A
#
# COMPACT_ATOMS: atom_id res chain seq x y z
N MET A 1 -12.01 -8.90 6.18
CA MET A 1 -12.67 -7.68 5.65
C MET A 1 -11.99 -6.54 6.37
N ASP A 2 -10.83 -6.14 5.86
CA ASP A 2 -9.86 -5.36 6.65
C ASP A 2 -9.98 -3.90 6.22
N GLY A 3 -10.95 -3.21 6.82
CA GLY A 3 -11.27 -1.80 6.54
C GLY A 3 -10.56 -0.81 7.46
N LEU A 4 -9.63 -1.28 8.30
CA LEU A 4 -8.90 -0.44 9.26
C LEU A 4 -7.61 0.09 8.62
N PRO A 5 -7.20 1.34 8.93
CA PRO A 5 -5.94 1.89 8.44
C PRO A 5 -4.76 1.10 9.04
N HIS A 6 -3.88 0.62 8.17
CA HIS A 6 -2.67 -0.08 8.57
C HIS A 6 -1.53 0.93 8.69
N LEU A 7 -0.91 0.96 9.87
CA LEU A 7 0.26 1.77 10.15
C LEU A 7 1.49 0.87 10.06
N HIS A 8 2.35 1.17 9.10
CA HIS A 8 3.59 0.44 8.93
C HIS A 8 4.78 1.30 9.39
N MET A 9 5.69 0.73 10.18
CA MET A 9 7.02 1.30 10.38
C MET A 9 8.03 0.47 9.62
N SER A 10 8.90 1.15 8.87
CA SER A 10 10.12 0.59 8.31
C SER A 10 11.26 0.72 9.32
N ASP A 11 12.24 -0.17 9.26
CA ASP A 11 13.41 -0.18 10.17
C ASP A 11 14.24 1.12 10.09
N ASP A 12 14.11 1.89 9.00
CA ASP A 12 14.77 3.19 8.77
C ASP A 12 14.02 4.41 9.36
N GLY A 13 13.04 4.20 10.25
CA GLY A 13 12.27 5.29 10.86
C GLY A 13 11.21 5.91 9.93
N LEU A 14 10.98 5.31 8.75
CA LEU A 14 9.90 5.70 7.84
C LEU A 14 8.56 5.18 8.35
N MET A 15 7.65 6.10 8.71
CA MET A 15 6.27 5.79 9.07
C MET A 15 5.36 5.91 7.85
N VAL A 16 4.66 4.82 7.53
CA VAL A 16 3.79 4.71 6.37
C VAL A 16 2.37 4.45 6.85
N ALA A 17 1.46 5.37 6.56
CA ALA A 17 0.05 5.28 6.91
C ALA A 17 -0.79 5.04 5.65
N LEU A 18 -1.38 3.85 5.54
CA LEU A 18 -2.10 3.41 4.34
C LEU A 18 -3.50 2.86 4.70
N GLY A 19 -4.34 2.68 3.69
CA GLY A 19 -5.64 2.02 3.89
C GLY A 19 -6.73 2.94 4.46
N TYR A 20 -6.71 4.24 4.11
CA TYR A 20 -7.81 5.14 4.45
C TYR A 20 -9.15 4.73 3.81
N ASN A 21 -9.19 3.76 2.88
CA ASN A 21 -10.38 3.07 2.37
C ASN A 21 -11.58 4.01 2.06
N GLY A 22 -11.32 5.18 1.46
CA GLY A 22 -12.36 6.18 1.12
C GLY A 22 -12.86 7.06 2.29
N ARG A 23 -12.32 6.89 3.51
CA ARG A 23 -12.68 7.67 4.72
C ARG A 23 -11.92 9.01 4.86
N GLY A 24 -11.25 9.44 3.79
CA GLY A 24 -10.94 10.83 3.50
C GLY A 24 -9.84 11.51 4.35
N ILE A 25 -9.86 12.86 4.27
CA ILE A 25 -8.91 13.80 4.90
C ILE A 25 -8.97 13.74 6.42
N ALA A 26 -10.15 13.52 7.00
CA ALA A 26 -10.32 13.52 8.46
C ALA A 26 -9.44 12.46 9.15
N MET A 27 -9.42 11.23 8.62
CA MET A 27 -8.51 10.19 9.13
C MET A 27 -7.04 10.54 8.88
N ALA A 28 -6.69 11.09 7.72
CA ALA A 28 -5.32 11.50 7.43
C ALA A 28 -4.83 12.60 8.41
N THR A 29 -5.68 13.57 8.73
CA THR A 29 -5.37 14.67 9.67
C THR A 29 -5.24 14.16 11.11
N ALA A 30 -6.17 13.32 11.56
CA ALA A 30 -6.12 12.74 12.90
C ALA A 30 -4.87 11.86 13.08
N LEU A 31 -4.56 11.03 12.08
CA LEU A 31 -3.39 10.16 12.10
C LEU A 31 -2.08 10.96 12.01
N GLY A 32 -2.02 11.98 11.16
CA GLY A 32 -0.88 12.89 11.06
C GLY A 32 -0.60 13.63 12.37
N THR A 33 -1.65 14.04 13.08
CA THR A 33 -1.52 14.68 14.40
C THR A 33 -0.99 13.69 15.45
N ALA A 34 -1.51 12.46 15.46
CA ALA A 34 -1.03 11.40 16.35
C ALA A 34 0.44 11.05 16.08
N LEU A 35 0.84 10.97 14.80
CA LEU A 35 2.22 10.74 14.37
C LEU A 35 3.15 11.87 14.81
N GLY A 36 2.73 13.14 14.63
CA GLY A 36 3.52 14.29 15.08
C GLY A 36 3.76 14.29 16.60
N ARG A 37 2.74 13.92 17.39
CA ARG A 37 2.89 13.80 18.86
C ARG A 37 3.78 12.64 19.27
N HIS A 38 3.73 11.53 18.54
CA HIS A 38 4.63 10.41 18.78
C HIS A 38 6.09 10.79 18.52
N LEU A 39 6.36 11.42 17.37
CA LEU A 39 7.72 11.86 16.99
C LEU A 39 8.26 12.96 17.92
N GLY A 40 7.42 13.91 18.32
CA GLY A 40 7.85 15.05 19.13
C GLY A 40 7.92 14.78 20.64
N ALA A 41 7.08 13.89 21.17
CA ALA A 41 6.91 13.71 22.62
C ALA A 41 6.86 12.24 23.07
N GLY A 42 7.09 11.28 22.18
CA GLY A 42 7.04 9.85 22.51
C GLY A 42 5.65 9.34 22.89
N ALA A 43 4.58 10.07 22.53
CA ALA A 43 3.21 9.68 22.85
C ALA A 43 2.85 8.31 22.23
N PRO A 44 2.16 7.40 22.93
CA PRO A 44 1.86 6.07 22.42
C PRO A 44 0.95 6.11 21.18
N LEU A 45 1.27 5.33 20.15
CA LEU A 45 0.39 5.18 18.98
C LEU A 45 -0.82 4.31 19.31
N VAL A 46 -2.00 4.76 18.89
CA VAL A 46 -3.29 4.05 19.10
C VAL A 46 -3.42 2.83 18.20
N PHE A 47 -2.68 2.78 17.10
CA PHE A 47 -2.76 1.69 16.12
C PHE A 47 -1.55 0.75 16.23
N PRO A 48 -1.76 -0.57 16.07
CA PRO A 48 -0.68 -1.53 16.03
C PRO A 48 0.19 -1.24 14.81
N VAL A 49 1.47 -1.00 15.08
CA VAL A 49 2.48 -0.74 14.06
C VAL A 49 2.93 -2.09 13.51
N THR A 50 2.64 -2.38 12.24
CA THR A 50 3.03 -3.63 11.60
C THR A 50 4.25 -3.43 10.69
N PRO A 51 5.26 -4.30 10.74
CA PRO A 51 6.42 -4.17 9.86
C PRO A 51 6.01 -4.37 8.40
N ILE A 52 6.64 -3.61 7.48
CA ILE A 52 6.46 -3.79 6.04
C ILE A 52 7.07 -5.14 5.64
N ARG A 53 6.25 -6.17 5.47
CA ARG A 53 6.74 -7.47 4.98
C ARG A 53 6.91 -7.41 3.46
N PRO A 54 8.08 -7.77 2.90
CA PRO A 54 8.24 -7.87 1.47
C PRO A 54 7.33 -8.97 0.93
N LEU A 55 6.54 -8.64 -0.09
CA LEU A 55 5.68 -9.63 -0.74
C LEU A 55 6.55 -10.57 -1.58
N PHE A 56 6.58 -11.85 -1.20
CA PHE A 56 7.29 -12.86 -1.97
C PHE A 56 6.76 -12.86 -3.41
N TRP A 57 7.65 -12.88 -4.40
CA TRP A 57 7.32 -12.78 -5.83
C TRP A 57 6.82 -11.43 -6.37
N HIS A 58 6.93 -10.31 -5.65
CA HIS A 58 6.60 -9.00 -6.21
C HIS A 58 7.38 -8.68 -7.51
N ALA A 59 8.61 -9.17 -7.63
CA ALA A 59 9.43 -9.01 -8.83
C ALA A 59 8.85 -9.73 -10.07
N LEU A 60 8.15 -10.86 -9.89
CA LEU A 60 7.50 -11.62 -10.98
C LEU A 60 6.25 -10.92 -11.53
N ARG A 61 5.67 -9.96 -10.80
CA ARG A 61 4.49 -9.21 -11.28
C ARG A 61 4.77 -8.52 -12.61
N LYS A 62 5.91 -7.84 -12.73
CA LYS A 62 6.29 -7.09 -13.94
C LYS A 62 6.39 -7.97 -15.19
N PRO A 63 7.17 -9.07 -15.22
CA PRO A 63 7.26 -9.92 -16.39
C PRO A 63 5.92 -10.59 -16.74
N ILE A 64 5.14 -11.05 -15.75
CA ILE A 64 3.85 -11.69 -15.99
C ILE A 64 2.86 -10.71 -16.66
N VAL A 65 2.74 -9.49 -16.14
CA VAL A 65 1.88 -8.46 -16.74
C VAL A 65 2.33 -8.14 -18.16
N ASN A 66 3.63 -7.99 -18.40
CA ASN A 66 4.16 -7.70 -19.73
C ASN A 66 3.88 -8.83 -20.73
N ILE A 67 3.99 -10.09 -20.31
CA ILE A 67 3.63 -11.25 -21.14
C ILE A 67 2.13 -11.21 -21.47
N GLY A 68 1.29 -10.94 -20.47
CA GLY A 68 -0.15 -10.79 -20.65
C GLY A 68 -0.50 -9.72 -21.68
N VAL A 69 0.06 -8.51 -21.52
CA VAL A 69 -0.16 -7.40 -22.48
C VAL A 69 0.27 -7.79 -23.89
N ARG A 70 1.44 -8.42 -24.06
CA ARG A 70 1.92 -8.87 -25.37
C ARG A 70 1.03 -9.94 -25.99
N TRP A 71 0.50 -10.85 -25.18
CA TRP A 71 -0.45 -11.86 -25.63
C TRP A 71 -1.76 -11.25 -26.11
N TYR A 72 -2.29 -10.26 -25.38
CA TYR A 72 -3.48 -9.52 -25.82
C TYR A 72 -3.24 -8.74 -27.10
N TRP A 73 -2.11 -8.05 -27.24
CA TRP A 73 -1.74 -7.40 -28.50
C TRP A 73 -1.62 -8.39 -29.67
N LEU A 74 -1.12 -9.59 -29.43
CA LEU A 74 -1.06 -10.64 -30.46
C LEU A 74 -2.46 -11.12 -30.83
N LYS A 75 -3.34 -11.36 -29.86
CA LYS A 75 -4.76 -11.70 -30.10
C LYS A 75 -5.47 -10.62 -30.91
N ASP A 76 -5.27 -9.35 -30.55
CA ASP A 76 -5.86 -8.20 -31.24
C ASP A 76 -5.39 -8.14 -32.70
N ARG A 77 -4.09 -8.36 -32.94
CA ARG A 77 -3.51 -8.41 -34.30
C ARG A 77 -3.99 -9.58 -35.13
N LEU A 78 -4.31 -10.71 -34.49
CA LEU A 78 -4.80 -11.92 -35.14
C LEU A 78 -6.33 -11.89 -35.36
N GLY A 79 -7.02 -10.81 -34.98
CA GLY A 79 -8.47 -10.67 -35.17
C GLY A 79 -9.31 -11.49 -34.20
N TYR A 80 -8.70 -12.08 -33.15
CA TYR A 80 -9.42 -12.73 -32.04
C TYR A 80 -9.85 -11.68 -31.01
N ALA A 81 -10.55 -10.64 -31.48
CA ALA A 81 -11.31 -9.76 -30.60
C ALA A 81 -12.58 -10.51 -30.19
N SER A 82 -12.63 -10.96 -28.94
CA SER A 82 -13.87 -11.33 -28.25
C SER A 82 -14.01 -10.44 -27.04
#